data_AF-A0A965YCD5-F1
#
_entry.id   AF-A0A965YCD5-F1
#
_cell.length_a   1.000
_cell.length_b   1.000
_cell.length_c   1.000
_cell.angle_alpha   90.00
_cell.angle_beta   90.00
_cell.angle_gamma   90.00
#
_symmetry.space_group_name_H-M   'P 1'
#
loop_
_entity.id
_entity.type
_entity.pdbx_description
1 polymer ?
#
loop_
_entity_poly.entity_id
_entity_poly.type
_entity_poly.pdbx_seq_one_letter_code
_entity_poly.pdbx_strand_id
1 'polypeptide(L)'
;MSLANFSSETKNDLKKNLPIFANIKNPLDILGDAGPDRFAQSLKLVLKDKNVSSVLILLTPQSMTQVEATAEVIGKIKSENKEKDIATCFLGGVEIAKGKKILAKYLVPNFDSLEEAIGVLNKIENYKNNRKKIKKYIRQSDSNKDFSKDSGVVDYLKSFQLLKDFNIKTVPTKKIDWENIKTEQLKKIKYPIAVKFVGPDFLHKTDKKAIFLNINKESEIKEIINNFKNRILSKKISDQNYIVYQPMLESNLELILGMKRDAVFGPIILLGLGGIYAEVYKDTVMELVSASRDDIKKMLSSLKIYPILTGTRGQKGINIDKLVETIFNFSKIAAAVIPLLLFLNIFFILIFINNYFVITLIS
;
A
#
# COMPACT_ATOMS: atom_id res chain seq x y z
N MET A 1 2.15 6.86 -19.99
CA MET A 1 0.90 6.95 -20.77
C MET A 1 1.20 7.28 -22.22
N SER A 2 0.50 6.67 -23.17
CA SER A 2 0.57 6.98 -24.60
C SER A 2 -0.83 7.30 -25.11
N LEU A 3 -0.96 8.08 -26.18
CA LEU A 3 -2.25 8.26 -26.83
C LEU A 3 -2.75 6.93 -27.41
N ALA A 4 -4.03 6.62 -27.15
CA ALA A 4 -4.67 5.43 -27.68
C ALA A 4 -4.76 5.50 -29.20
N ASN A 5 -4.36 4.42 -29.88
CA ASN A 5 -4.59 4.24 -31.31
C ASN A 5 -5.97 3.63 -31.52
N PHE A 6 -6.92 4.42 -32.03
CA PHE A 6 -8.26 3.93 -32.30
C PHE A 6 -8.25 2.81 -33.34
N SER A 7 -9.06 1.78 -33.08
CA SER A 7 -9.33 0.68 -33.98
C SER A 7 -9.94 1.17 -35.30
N SER A 8 -9.81 0.38 -36.35
CA SER A 8 -10.41 0.71 -37.65
C SER A 8 -11.95 0.81 -37.56
N GLU A 9 -12.57 -0.01 -36.71
CA GLU A 9 -14.01 0.03 -36.43
C GLU A 9 -14.42 1.38 -35.83
N THR A 10 -13.75 1.81 -34.76
CA THR A 10 -14.02 3.10 -34.11
C THR A 10 -13.78 4.27 -35.05
N LYS A 11 -12.73 4.24 -35.87
CA LYS A 11 -12.48 5.29 -36.88
C LYS A 11 -13.60 5.37 -37.93
N ASN A 12 -14.09 4.22 -38.39
CA ASN A 12 -15.18 4.16 -39.36
C ASN A 12 -16.49 4.67 -38.76
N ASP A 13 -16.80 4.30 -37.53
CA ASP A 13 -17.99 4.78 -36.84
C ASP A 13 -17.91 6.29 -36.58
N LEU A 14 -16.77 6.80 -36.13
CA LEU A 14 -16.55 8.25 -35.97
C LEU A 14 -16.75 8.97 -37.31
N LYS A 15 -16.20 8.46 -38.42
CA LYS A 15 -16.34 9.06 -39.75
C LYS A 15 -17.79 9.11 -40.24
N LYS A 16 -18.62 8.12 -39.91
CA LYS A 16 -20.04 8.08 -40.28
C LYS A 16 -20.88 9.05 -39.46
N ASN A 17 -20.46 9.31 -38.23
CA ASN A 17 -21.26 10.02 -37.23
C ASN A 17 -20.82 11.47 -37.00
N LEU A 18 -19.61 11.84 -37.44
CA LEU A 18 -19.06 13.19 -37.30
C LEU A 18 -19.00 13.93 -38.64
N PRO A 19 -18.99 15.29 -38.61
CA PRO A 19 -18.81 16.08 -39.81
C PRO A 19 -17.52 15.73 -40.56
N ILE A 20 -17.52 15.91 -41.89
CA ILE A 20 -16.39 15.57 -42.77
C ILE A 20 -15.09 16.27 -42.35
N PHE A 21 -15.19 17.47 -41.76
CA PHE A 21 -14.05 18.26 -41.31
C PHE A 21 -13.50 17.85 -39.93
N ALA A 22 -14.16 16.93 -39.22
CA ALA A 22 -13.70 16.45 -37.92
C ALA A 22 -12.42 15.60 -38.07
N ASN A 23 -11.46 15.75 -37.16
CA ASN A 23 -10.27 14.91 -37.11
C ASN A 23 -10.54 13.66 -36.27
N ILE A 24 -10.72 12.51 -36.93
CA ILE A 24 -11.04 11.23 -36.29
C ILE A 24 -9.83 10.49 -35.67
N LYS A 25 -8.64 11.11 -35.66
CA LYS A 25 -7.45 10.56 -34.98
C LYS A 25 -7.48 10.89 -33.48
N ASN A 26 -6.44 10.51 -32.75
CA ASN A 26 -6.24 10.92 -31.36
C ASN A 26 -5.12 11.96 -31.32
N PRO A 27 -5.38 13.23 -30.93
CA PRO A 27 -6.62 13.76 -30.34
C PRO A 27 -7.79 13.83 -31.32
N LEU A 28 -8.99 13.52 -30.82
CA LEU A 28 -10.24 13.59 -31.57
C LEU A 28 -10.75 15.03 -31.55
N ASP A 29 -10.87 15.65 -32.73
CA ASP A 29 -11.44 16.98 -32.89
C ASP A 29 -12.87 16.87 -33.42
N ILE A 30 -13.83 17.32 -32.61
CA ILE A 30 -15.26 17.29 -32.92
C ILE A 30 -15.81 18.66 -33.36
N LEU A 31 -14.91 19.61 -33.66
CA LEU A 31 -15.18 21.00 -34.06
C LEU A 31 -15.70 21.89 -32.92
N GLY A 32 -15.48 23.20 -33.04
CA GLY A 32 -15.79 24.19 -31.99
C GLY A 32 -17.29 24.39 -31.73
N ASP A 33 -18.14 24.14 -32.72
CA ASP A 33 -19.60 24.24 -32.64
C ASP A 33 -20.26 23.01 -31.98
N ALA A 34 -19.47 22.12 -31.37
CA ALA A 34 -19.97 20.88 -30.79
C ALA A 34 -20.95 21.12 -29.64
N GLY A 35 -22.21 20.75 -29.87
CA GLY A 35 -23.24 20.66 -28.84
C GLY A 35 -23.16 19.36 -28.01
N PRO A 36 -24.00 19.24 -26.97
CA PRO A 36 -24.02 18.08 -26.07
C PRO A 36 -24.16 16.73 -26.78
N ASP A 37 -24.98 16.65 -27.83
CA ASP A 37 -25.21 15.40 -28.59
C ASP A 37 -23.95 14.89 -29.29
N ARG A 38 -23.13 15.80 -29.83
CA ARG A 38 -21.87 15.45 -30.51
C ARG A 38 -20.84 14.95 -29.51
N PHE A 39 -20.76 15.56 -28.32
CA PHE A 39 -19.98 15.01 -27.21
C PHE A 39 -20.49 13.63 -26.80
N ALA A 40 -21.81 13.44 -26.68
CA ALA A 40 -22.42 12.17 -26.31
C ALA A 40 -22.02 11.04 -27.27
N GLN A 41 -22.22 11.28 -28.56
CA GLN A 41 -21.99 10.32 -29.63
C GLN A 41 -20.51 9.96 -29.72
N SER A 42 -19.63 10.96 -29.74
CA SER A 42 -18.18 10.78 -29.80
C SER A 42 -17.67 10.00 -28.60
N LEU A 43 -18.08 10.39 -27.39
CA LEU A 43 -17.66 9.73 -26.16
C LEU A 43 -18.12 8.27 -26.11
N LYS A 44 -19.38 7.98 -26.49
CA LYS A 44 -19.89 6.60 -26.54
C LYS A 44 -19.11 5.73 -27.53
N LEU A 45 -18.73 6.25 -28.70
CA LEU A 45 -17.94 5.51 -29.68
C LEU A 45 -16.52 5.23 -29.19
N VAL A 46 -15.85 6.25 -28.64
CA VAL A 46 -14.49 6.12 -28.09
C VAL A 46 -14.45 5.17 -26.89
N LEU A 47 -15.47 5.20 -26.02
CA LEU A 47 -15.56 4.31 -24.87
C LEU A 47 -15.84 2.85 -25.23
N LYS A 48 -16.31 2.53 -26.44
CA LYS A 48 -16.41 1.14 -26.91
C LYS A 48 -15.07 0.56 -27.36
N ASP A 49 -14.12 1.39 -27.76
CA ASP A 49 -12.82 0.93 -28.29
C ASP A 49 -11.97 0.27 -27.20
N LYS A 50 -11.57 -1.00 -27.37
CA LYS A 50 -10.75 -1.74 -26.39
C LYS A 50 -9.36 -1.14 -26.17
N ASN A 51 -8.86 -0.34 -27.11
CA ASN A 51 -7.56 0.34 -27.00
C ASN A 51 -7.61 1.58 -26.10
N VAL A 52 -8.81 2.02 -25.68
CA VAL A 52 -9.00 3.21 -24.84
C VAL A 52 -9.23 2.80 -23.39
N SER A 53 -8.29 3.15 -22.51
CA SER A 53 -8.39 2.93 -21.05
C SER A 53 -9.04 4.11 -20.32
N SER A 54 -8.78 5.32 -20.79
CA SER A 54 -9.23 6.58 -20.18
C SER A 54 -9.51 7.63 -21.26
N VAL A 55 -10.42 8.57 -20.99
CA VAL A 55 -10.76 9.69 -21.88
C VAL A 55 -10.59 11.00 -21.13
N LEU A 56 -9.85 11.95 -21.71
CA LEU A 56 -9.77 13.33 -21.26
C LEU A 56 -10.54 14.22 -22.24
N ILE A 57 -11.57 14.91 -21.75
CA ILE A 57 -12.43 15.77 -22.55
C ILE A 57 -12.03 17.23 -22.31
N LEU A 58 -11.56 17.91 -23.35
CA LEU A 58 -11.28 19.34 -23.33
C LEU A 58 -12.52 20.11 -23.79
N LEU A 59 -12.92 21.12 -23.03
CA LEU A 59 -13.98 22.06 -23.43
C LEU A 59 -13.57 23.48 -23.05
N THR A 60 -13.59 24.37 -24.02
CA THR A 60 -13.48 25.82 -23.81
C THR A 60 -14.81 26.43 -24.27
N PRO A 61 -15.53 27.20 -23.43
CA PRO A 61 -16.75 27.87 -23.84
C PRO A 61 -16.50 28.74 -25.08
N GLN A 62 -17.36 28.57 -26.06
CA GLN A 62 -17.57 29.50 -27.16
C GLN A 62 -18.98 30.08 -27.01
N SER A 63 -19.31 31.11 -27.79
CA SER A 63 -20.59 31.84 -27.65
C SER A 63 -21.85 30.96 -27.70
N MET A 64 -21.79 29.76 -28.28
CA MET A 64 -22.92 28.83 -28.42
C MET A 64 -22.78 27.55 -27.57
N THR A 65 -21.75 27.42 -26.72
CA THR A 65 -21.46 26.19 -25.99
C THR A 65 -22.40 25.98 -24.80
N GLN A 66 -23.16 24.88 -24.81
CA GLN A 66 -24.05 24.51 -23.71
C GLN A 66 -23.29 23.73 -22.63
N VAL A 67 -22.54 24.43 -21.79
CA VAL A 67 -21.62 23.81 -20.81
C VAL A 67 -22.33 22.86 -19.83
N GLU A 68 -23.48 23.27 -19.29
CA GLU A 68 -24.25 22.51 -18.31
C GLU A 68 -24.82 21.22 -18.92
N ALA A 69 -25.44 21.32 -20.09
CA ALA A 69 -25.99 20.17 -20.80
C ALA A 69 -24.89 19.19 -21.25
N THR A 70 -23.73 19.71 -21.67
CA THR A 70 -22.56 18.87 -22.02
C THR A 70 -22.02 18.13 -20.79
N ALA A 71 -21.91 18.81 -19.65
CA ALA A 71 -21.50 18.20 -18.39
C ALA A 71 -22.46 17.08 -17.95
N GLU A 72 -23.78 17.31 -18.06
CA GLU A 72 -24.82 16.33 -17.72
C GLU A 72 -24.71 15.06 -18.58
N VAL A 73 -24.51 15.22 -19.89
CA VAL A 73 -24.34 14.11 -20.83
C VAL A 73 -23.09 13.30 -20.52
N ILE A 74 -21.95 13.97 -20.27
CA ILE A 74 -20.70 13.32 -19.89
C ILE A 74 -20.87 12.53 -18.59
N GLY A 75 -21.52 13.13 -17.58
CA GLY A 75 -21.78 12.51 -16.29
C GLY A 75 -22.68 11.27 -16.37
N LYS A 76 -23.75 11.32 -17.18
CA LYS A 76 -24.61 10.16 -17.47
C LYS A 76 -23.83 9.03 -18.13
N ILE A 77 -23.05 9.34 -19.16
CA ILE A 77 -22.21 8.34 -19.84
C ILE A 77 -21.17 7.74 -18.87
N LYS A 78 -20.59 8.55 -17.98
CA LYS A 78 -19.67 8.03 -16.94
C LYS A 78 -20.36 7.03 -16.02
N SER A 79 -21.60 7.31 -15.61
CA SER A 79 -22.38 6.44 -14.73
C SER A 79 -22.65 5.08 -15.35
N GLU A 80 -22.85 5.04 -16.67
CA GLU A 80 -23.03 3.83 -17.49
C GLU A 80 -21.69 3.09 -17.75
N ASN A 81 -20.55 3.78 -17.69
CA ASN A 81 -19.22 3.27 -18.06
C ASN A 81 -18.25 3.32 -16.87
N LYS A 82 -18.49 2.47 -15.86
CA LYS A 82 -17.69 2.45 -14.63
C LYS A 82 -16.24 1.96 -14.81
N GLU A 83 -15.99 1.12 -15.82
CA GLU A 83 -14.68 0.49 -16.08
C GLU A 83 -13.60 1.47 -16.57
N LYS A 84 -13.98 2.45 -17.40
CA LYS A 84 -13.06 3.42 -18.03
C LYS A 84 -13.05 4.73 -17.28
N ASP A 85 -11.88 5.35 -17.16
CA ASP A 85 -11.78 6.65 -16.50
C ASP A 85 -12.19 7.75 -17.47
N ILE A 86 -12.98 8.72 -16.99
CA ILE A 86 -13.34 9.91 -17.74
C ILE A 86 -12.95 11.10 -16.88
N ALA A 87 -12.12 11.97 -17.44
CA ALA A 87 -11.73 13.23 -16.85
C ALA A 87 -12.07 14.36 -17.80
N THR A 88 -12.21 15.56 -17.25
CA THR A 88 -12.53 16.76 -18.02
C THR A 88 -11.52 17.85 -17.75
N CYS A 89 -11.30 18.70 -18.73
CA CYS A 89 -10.56 19.94 -18.62
C CYS A 89 -11.46 21.03 -19.21
N PHE A 90 -12.45 21.47 -18.45
CA PHE A 90 -13.28 22.61 -18.83
C PHE A 90 -12.52 23.87 -18.44
N LEU A 91 -12.25 24.74 -19.40
CA LEU A 91 -11.45 25.96 -19.26
C LEU A 91 -12.28 27.17 -19.67
N GLY A 92 -12.58 28.08 -18.73
CA GLY A 92 -13.45 29.23 -19.00
C GLY A 92 -13.95 29.98 -17.75
N GLY A 93 -13.23 29.87 -16.63
CA GLY A 93 -13.54 30.61 -15.40
C GLY A 93 -14.97 30.39 -14.87
N VAL A 94 -15.74 31.49 -14.79
CA VAL A 94 -17.09 31.50 -14.21
C VAL A 94 -18.10 30.73 -15.06
N GLU A 95 -17.98 30.80 -16.39
CA GLU A 95 -18.93 30.19 -17.34
C GLU A 95 -19.01 28.67 -17.20
N ILE A 96 -17.91 28.04 -16.78
CA ILE A 96 -17.83 26.59 -16.59
C ILE A 96 -18.19 26.12 -15.18
N ALA A 97 -18.35 27.03 -14.21
CA ALA A 97 -18.49 26.68 -12.79
C ALA A 97 -19.69 25.79 -12.51
N LYS A 98 -20.81 26.02 -13.21
CA LYS A 98 -22.01 25.16 -13.10
C LYS A 98 -21.79 23.78 -13.72
N GLY A 99 -21.10 23.71 -14.87
CA GLY A 99 -20.68 22.44 -15.48
C GLY A 99 -19.80 21.61 -14.55
N LYS A 100 -18.80 22.24 -13.91
CA LYS A 100 -17.95 21.59 -12.89
C LYS A 100 -18.77 21.00 -11.74
N LYS A 101 -19.77 21.74 -11.22
CA LYS A 101 -20.66 21.25 -10.16
C LYS A 101 -21.49 20.05 -10.61
N ILE A 102 -21.94 20.00 -11.86
CA ILE A 102 -22.66 18.86 -12.43
C ILE A 102 -21.73 17.65 -12.52
N LEU A 103 -20.54 17.81 -13.12
CA LEU A 103 -19.54 16.75 -13.25
C LEU A 103 -19.17 16.12 -11.90
N ALA A 104 -19.02 16.94 -10.86
CA ALA A 104 -18.72 16.49 -9.50
C ALA A 104 -19.80 15.53 -8.93
N LYS A 105 -21.09 15.77 -9.22
CA LYS A 105 -22.20 14.87 -8.80
C LYS A 105 -22.07 13.47 -9.40
N TYR A 106 -21.47 13.37 -10.59
CA TYR A 106 -21.23 12.13 -11.31
C TYR A 106 -19.85 11.52 -11.05
N LEU A 107 -19.07 12.09 -10.11
CA LEU A 107 -17.69 11.69 -9.83
C LEU A 107 -16.77 11.78 -11.07
N VAL A 108 -17.02 12.75 -11.94
CA VAL A 108 -16.12 13.09 -13.05
C VAL A 108 -15.21 14.24 -12.61
N PRO A 109 -13.90 14.01 -12.45
CA PRO A 109 -12.98 15.08 -12.08
C PRO A 109 -12.82 16.09 -13.23
N ASN A 110 -12.81 17.38 -12.87
CA ASN A 110 -12.44 18.46 -13.77
C ASN A 110 -11.13 19.08 -13.32
N PHE A 111 -10.19 19.25 -14.25
CA PHE A 111 -8.91 19.91 -14.04
C PHE A 111 -8.88 21.27 -14.72
N ASP A 112 -8.09 22.18 -14.17
CA ASP A 112 -7.90 23.53 -14.73
C ASP A 112 -6.63 23.62 -15.59
N SER A 113 -5.90 22.52 -15.75
CA SER A 113 -4.79 22.37 -16.68
C SER A 113 -4.78 20.99 -17.32
N LEU A 114 -4.34 20.92 -18.57
CA LEU A 114 -4.21 19.64 -19.28
C LEU A 114 -3.06 18.81 -18.69
N GLU A 115 -1.98 19.45 -18.28
CA GLU A 115 -0.79 18.84 -17.69
C GLU A 115 -1.13 18.10 -16.40
N GLU A 116 -1.92 18.72 -15.51
CA GLU A 116 -2.39 18.09 -14.28
C GLU A 116 -3.31 16.91 -14.59
N ALA A 117 -4.27 17.08 -15.51
CA ALA A 117 -5.19 16.02 -15.91
C ALA A 117 -4.43 14.79 -16.44
N ILE A 118 -3.47 15.01 -17.34
CA ILE A 118 -2.61 13.95 -17.91
C ILE A 118 -1.77 13.32 -16.81
N GLY A 119 -1.20 14.12 -15.90
CA GLY A 119 -0.41 13.63 -14.76
C GLY A 119 -1.21 12.70 -13.85
N VAL A 120 -2.45 13.06 -13.52
CA VAL A 120 -3.35 12.25 -12.70
C VAL A 120 -3.77 10.98 -13.43
N LEU A 121 -4.18 11.07 -14.70
CA LEU A 121 -4.55 9.89 -15.50
C LEU A 121 -3.40 8.88 -15.62
N ASN A 122 -2.17 9.36 -15.83
CA ASN A 122 -0.97 8.52 -15.87
C ASN A 122 -0.73 7.82 -14.52
N LYS A 123 -0.95 8.49 -13.38
CA LYS A 123 -0.88 7.86 -12.05
C LYS A 123 -1.95 6.80 -11.85
N ILE A 124 -3.19 7.04 -12.29
CA ILE A 124 -4.29 6.07 -12.22
C ILE A 124 -3.98 4.83 -13.07
N GLU A 125 -3.47 5.02 -14.29
CA GLU A 125 -3.07 3.92 -15.17
C GLU A 125 -1.95 3.08 -14.57
N ASN A 126 -0.90 3.72 -14.05
CA ASN A 126 0.19 3.05 -13.34
C ASN A 126 -0.33 2.26 -12.13
N TYR A 127 -1.23 2.86 -11.33
CA TYR A 127 -1.87 2.19 -10.21
C TYR A 127 -2.64 0.93 -10.64
N LYS A 128 -3.49 1.03 -11.68
CA LYS A 128 -4.26 -0.10 -12.22
C LYS A 128 -3.33 -1.21 -12.73
N ASN A 129 -2.26 -0.86 -13.45
CA ASN A 129 -1.30 -1.80 -14.00
C ASN A 129 -0.48 -2.50 -12.91
N ASN A 130 0.03 -1.76 -11.94
CA ASN A 130 0.76 -2.35 -10.82
C ASN A 130 -0.13 -3.26 -9.97
N ARG A 131 -1.39 -2.87 -9.74
CA ARG A 131 -2.36 -3.72 -9.02
C ARG A 131 -2.64 -5.02 -9.77
N LYS A 132 -2.75 -5.01 -11.10
CA LYS A 132 -2.85 -6.24 -11.92
C LYS A 132 -1.62 -7.11 -11.77
N LYS A 133 -0.41 -6.53 -11.82
CA LYS A 133 0.86 -7.25 -11.62
C LYS A 133 0.93 -7.90 -10.23
N ILE A 134 0.53 -7.18 -9.19
CA ILE A 134 0.57 -7.70 -7.82
C ILE A 134 -0.46 -8.79 -7.60
N LYS A 135 -1.69 -8.65 -8.14
CA LYS A 135 -2.66 -9.77 -8.16
C LYS A 135 -2.09 -11.01 -8.84
N LYS A 136 -1.34 -10.84 -9.94
CA LYS A 136 -0.64 -11.94 -10.62
C LYS A 136 0.45 -12.54 -9.74
N TYR A 137 1.27 -11.72 -9.07
CA TYR A 137 2.30 -12.21 -8.15
C TYR A 137 1.72 -13.00 -6.98
N ILE A 138 0.64 -12.52 -6.35
CA ILE A 138 -0.04 -13.23 -5.25
C ILE A 138 -0.55 -14.60 -5.72
N ARG A 139 -1.10 -14.68 -6.94
CA ARG A 139 -1.56 -15.95 -7.53
C ARG A 139 -0.42 -16.89 -7.91
N GLN A 140 0.78 -16.38 -8.17
CA GLN A 140 1.95 -17.14 -8.60
C GLN A 140 2.87 -17.55 -7.45
N SER A 141 2.95 -16.77 -6.38
CA SER A 141 3.48 -17.27 -5.11
C SER A 141 2.51 -18.33 -4.62
N ASP A 142 2.97 -19.56 -4.41
CA ASP A 142 2.20 -20.76 -3.98
C ASP A 142 1.39 -20.61 -2.67
N SER A 143 1.19 -19.39 -2.15
CA SER A 143 0.23 -19.10 -1.11
C SER A 143 -1.20 -19.17 -1.66
N ASN A 144 -1.69 -20.38 -1.95
CA ASN A 144 -3.12 -20.74 -1.92
C ASN A 144 -3.71 -20.61 -0.48
N LYS A 145 -3.15 -19.71 0.34
CA LYS A 145 -3.63 -19.43 1.69
C LYS A 145 -4.78 -18.45 1.55
N ASP A 146 -5.97 -19.02 1.60
CA ASP A 146 -7.20 -18.26 1.73
C ASP A 146 -7.24 -17.61 3.12
N PHE A 147 -6.76 -16.36 3.20
CA PHE A 147 -6.81 -15.56 4.42
C PHE A 147 -8.24 -15.10 4.76
N SER A 148 -9.26 -15.40 3.93
CA SER A 148 -10.64 -15.00 4.21
C SER A 148 -11.23 -15.67 5.46
N LYS A 149 -10.63 -16.79 5.92
CA LYS A 149 -11.04 -17.51 7.13
C LYS A 149 -10.35 -17.03 8.40
N ASP A 150 -9.27 -16.26 8.30
CA ASP A 150 -8.55 -15.71 9.45
C ASP A 150 -9.22 -14.39 9.89
N SER A 151 -10.39 -14.48 10.52
CA SER A 151 -11.02 -13.33 11.17
C SER A 151 -10.45 -13.15 12.59
N GLY A 152 -9.66 -12.08 12.81
CA GLY A 152 -9.18 -11.72 14.15
C GLY A 152 -7.71 -11.31 14.20
N VAL A 153 -7.16 -11.21 15.41
CA VAL A 153 -5.72 -10.95 15.63
C VAL A 153 -4.92 -12.16 15.16
N VAL A 154 -4.00 -11.95 14.22
CA VAL A 154 -3.07 -13.00 13.76
C VAL A 154 -2.13 -13.37 14.91
N ASP A 155 -2.05 -14.67 15.21
CA ASP A 155 -1.09 -15.18 16.19
C ASP A 155 0.35 -14.75 15.84
N TYR A 156 1.12 -14.40 16.86
CA TYR A 156 2.47 -13.86 16.73
C TYR A 156 3.42 -14.79 15.97
N LEU A 157 3.43 -16.10 16.24
CA LEU A 157 4.28 -17.03 15.50
C LEU A 157 3.78 -17.24 14.07
N LYS A 158 2.46 -17.29 13.87
CA LYS A 158 1.86 -17.33 12.53
C LYS A 158 2.26 -16.12 11.68
N SER A 159 2.33 -14.92 12.27
CA SER A 159 2.71 -13.71 11.53
C SER A 159 4.17 -13.74 11.05
N PHE A 160 5.10 -14.32 11.82
CA PHE A 160 6.47 -14.56 11.33
C PHE A 160 6.53 -15.60 10.23
N GLN A 161 5.69 -16.64 10.30
CA GLN A 161 5.61 -17.62 9.22
C GLN A 161 5.09 -16.97 7.94
N LEU A 162 4.08 -16.09 8.03
CA LEU A 162 3.58 -15.32 6.90
C LEU A 162 4.68 -14.48 6.23
N LEU A 163 5.49 -13.78 7.02
CA LEU A 163 6.62 -13.01 6.49
C LEU A 163 7.62 -13.93 5.73
N LYS A 164 7.93 -15.09 6.28
CA LYS A 164 8.84 -16.07 5.65
C LYS A 164 8.30 -16.62 4.33
N ASP A 165 7.00 -16.89 4.26
CA ASP A 165 6.35 -17.38 3.03
C ASP A 165 6.50 -16.40 1.86
N PHE A 166 6.70 -15.11 2.16
CA PHE A 166 6.97 -14.06 1.18
C PHE A 166 8.46 -13.69 1.07
N ASN A 167 9.35 -14.59 1.50
CA ASN A 167 10.81 -14.39 1.47
C ASN A 167 11.32 -13.20 2.30
N ILE A 168 10.61 -12.85 3.37
CA ILE A 168 11.06 -11.83 4.32
C ILE A 168 11.75 -12.51 5.49
N LYS A 169 12.99 -12.10 5.77
CA LYS A 169 13.76 -12.64 6.90
C LYS A 169 13.21 -12.10 8.21
N THR A 170 13.05 -13.01 9.18
CA THR A 170 12.53 -12.70 10.51
C THR A 170 13.55 -13.08 11.57
N VAL A 171 13.44 -12.46 12.75
CA VAL A 171 14.29 -12.85 13.89
C VAL A 171 13.97 -14.31 14.28
N PRO A 172 14.99 -15.16 14.50
CA PRO A 172 14.76 -16.51 15.00
C PRO A 172 13.95 -16.45 16.30
N THR A 173 12.75 -16.99 16.27
CA THR A 173 11.80 -16.94 17.39
C THR A 173 11.44 -18.35 17.76
N LYS A 174 11.54 -18.69 19.05
CA LYS A 174 11.23 -20.03 19.57
C LYS A 174 10.30 -19.92 20.76
N LYS A 175 9.29 -20.80 20.80
CA LYS A 175 8.39 -20.95 21.94
C LYS A 175 9.13 -21.61 23.10
N ILE A 176 8.88 -21.14 24.31
CA ILE A 176 9.31 -21.81 25.54
C ILE A 176 8.14 -22.68 26.00
N ASP A 177 8.40 -23.97 26.20
CA ASP A 177 7.49 -24.87 26.91
C ASP A 177 7.58 -24.56 28.40
N TRP A 178 6.74 -23.63 28.84
CA TRP A 178 6.73 -23.12 30.21
C TRP A 178 6.07 -24.08 31.19
N GLU A 179 5.27 -25.04 30.69
CA GLU A 179 4.63 -26.07 31.50
C GLU A 179 5.63 -27.16 31.89
N ASN A 180 6.47 -27.57 30.93
CA ASN A 180 7.44 -28.64 31.08
C ASN A 180 8.86 -28.18 30.77
N ILE A 181 9.35 -27.18 31.50
CA ILE A 181 10.73 -26.68 31.34
C ILE A 181 11.72 -27.83 31.54
N LYS A 182 12.48 -28.13 30.48
CA LYS A 182 13.66 -28.99 30.57
C LYS A 182 14.90 -28.10 30.70
N THR A 183 15.66 -28.27 31.79
CA THR A 183 16.90 -27.52 32.07
C THR A 183 17.88 -27.58 30.90
N GLU A 184 17.93 -28.71 30.20
CA GLU A 184 18.77 -28.93 29.02
C GLU A 184 18.41 -28.04 27.83
N GLN A 185 17.13 -27.66 27.66
CA GLN A 185 16.72 -26.74 26.60
C GLN A 185 17.24 -25.33 26.86
N LEU A 186 17.21 -24.89 28.13
CA LEU A 186 17.68 -23.57 28.53
C LEU A 186 19.21 -23.45 28.44
N LYS A 187 19.95 -24.52 28.73
CA LYS A 187 21.42 -24.57 28.60
C LYS A 187 21.92 -24.40 27.17
N LYS A 188 21.10 -24.75 26.16
CA LYS A 188 21.47 -24.61 24.74
C LYS A 188 21.23 -23.21 24.16
N ILE A 189 20.63 -22.31 24.94
CA ILE A 189 20.34 -20.94 24.51
C ILE A 189 21.65 -20.14 24.47
N LYS A 190 21.86 -19.43 23.36
CA LYS A 190 22.94 -18.45 23.24
C LYS A 190 22.43 -17.09 23.71
N TYR A 191 23.03 -16.57 24.77
CA TYR A 191 22.72 -15.27 25.38
C TYR A 191 23.55 -14.14 24.74
N PRO A 192 23.13 -12.85 24.84
CA PRO A 192 21.87 -12.39 25.46
C PRO A 192 20.63 -12.64 24.59
N ILE A 193 19.47 -12.82 25.25
CA ILE A 193 18.17 -12.98 24.59
C ILE A 193 17.13 -11.99 25.12
N ALA A 194 16.10 -11.75 24.32
CA ALA A 194 14.84 -11.18 24.75
C ALA A 194 13.82 -12.30 24.99
N VAL A 195 13.06 -12.20 26.08
CA VAL A 195 11.91 -13.06 26.38
C VAL A 195 10.64 -12.23 26.30
N LYS A 196 9.60 -12.73 25.63
CA LYS A 196 8.34 -12.00 25.45
C LYS A 196 7.14 -12.88 25.81
N PHE A 197 6.16 -12.31 26.49
CA PHE A 197 4.83 -12.92 26.60
C PHE A 197 3.99 -12.53 25.40
N VAL A 198 3.20 -13.47 24.92
CA VAL A 198 2.53 -13.40 23.63
C VAL A 198 1.17 -14.07 23.74
N GLY A 199 0.17 -13.51 23.06
CA GLY A 199 -1.19 -14.05 23.03
C GLY A 199 -2.25 -12.94 23.14
N PRO A 200 -3.53 -13.29 23.29
CA PRO A 200 -4.64 -12.34 23.30
C PRO A 200 -4.52 -11.28 24.40
N ASP A 201 -3.91 -11.61 25.53
CA ASP A 201 -3.69 -10.66 26.62
C ASP A 201 -2.45 -9.80 26.44
N PHE A 202 -1.66 -9.97 25.38
CA PHE A 202 -0.38 -9.26 25.20
C PHE A 202 -0.27 -8.58 23.84
N LEU A 203 -1.36 -7.93 23.38
CA LEU A 203 -1.33 -7.09 22.18
C LEU A 203 -0.38 -5.90 22.37
N HIS A 204 -0.57 -5.10 23.43
CA HIS A 204 0.33 -3.99 23.79
C HIS A 204 1.39 -4.44 24.80
N LYS A 205 2.44 -5.11 24.30
CA LYS A 205 3.43 -5.82 25.13
C LYS A 205 4.21 -4.92 26.08
N THR A 206 4.62 -3.73 25.62
CA THR A 206 5.40 -2.77 26.42
C THR A 206 4.59 -2.29 27.61
N ASP A 207 3.33 -1.91 27.38
CA ASP A 207 2.42 -1.39 28.41
C ASP A 207 2.11 -2.45 29.48
N LYS A 208 2.09 -3.72 29.08
CA LYS A 208 1.84 -4.86 29.97
C LYS A 208 3.10 -5.43 30.63
N LYS A 209 4.25 -4.76 30.49
CA LYS A 209 5.56 -5.23 30.98
C LYS A 209 5.84 -6.68 30.57
N ALA A 210 5.48 -7.01 29.34
CA ALA A 210 5.53 -8.36 28.77
C ALA A 210 6.80 -8.61 27.93
N ILE A 211 7.76 -7.68 27.97
CA ILE A 211 9.03 -7.75 27.25
C ILE A 211 10.16 -7.69 28.28
N PHE A 212 11.02 -8.69 28.26
CA PHE A 212 12.21 -8.79 29.10
C PHE A 212 13.43 -8.82 28.17
N LEU A 213 14.32 -7.84 28.28
CA LEU A 213 15.47 -7.66 27.40
C LEU A 213 16.76 -8.02 28.16
N ASN A 214 17.84 -8.30 27.40
CA ASN A 214 19.16 -8.56 27.95
C ASN A 214 19.19 -9.66 29.01
N ILE A 215 18.44 -10.72 28.80
CA ILE A 215 18.51 -11.90 29.66
C ILE A 215 19.82 -12.61 29.38
N ASN A 216 20.63 -12.83 30.42
CA ASN A 216 22.01 -13.33 30.28
C ASN A 216 22.25 -14.72 30.84
N LYS A 217 21.30 -15.26 31.63
CA LYS A 217 21.46 -16.55 32.31
C LYS A 217 20.13 -17.27 32.50
N GLU A 218 20.23 -18.57 32.73
CA GLU A 218 19.09 -19.48 32.89
C GLU A 218 18.18 -19.11 34.09
N SER A 219 18.76 -18.63 35.20
CA SER A 219 17.98 -18.32 36.40
C SER A 219 16.97 -17.19 36.18
N GLU A 220 17.32 -16.18 35.36
CA GLU A 220 16.41 -15.10 34.99
C GLU A 220 15.22 -15.61 34.17
N ILE A 221 15.46 -16.55 33.23
CA ILE A 221 14.37 -17.17 32.46
C ILE A 221 13.40 -17.91 33.39
N LYS A 222 13.92 -18.67 34.36
CA LYS A 222 13.09 -19.41 35.33
C LYS A 222 12.20 -18.49 36.14
N GLU A 223 12.72 -17.35 36.58
CA GLU A 223 11.95 -16.34 37.31
C GLU A 223 10.83 -15.75 36.45
N ILE A 224 11.13 -15.40 35.20
CA ILE A 224 10.16 -14.89 34.23
C ILE A 224 9.03 -15.91 33.99
N ILE A 225 9.37 -17.20 33.84
CA ILE A 225 8.38 -18.25 33.63
C ILE A 225 7.51 -18.45 34.88
N ASN A 226 8.11 -18.42 36.08
CA ASN A 226 7.33 -18.54 37.31
C ASN A 226 6.31 -17.39 37.45
N ASN A 227 6.71 -16.16 37.12
CA ASN A 227 5.81 -15.02 37.06
C ASN A 227 4.66 -15.25 36.07
N PHE A 228 4.97 -15.74 34.87
CA PHE A 228 3.98 -16.05 33.85
C PHE A 228 2.97 -17.12 34.32
N LYS A 229 3.47 -18.24 34.86
CA LYS A 229 2.66 -19.34 35.38
C LYS A 229 1.71 -18.86 36.48
N ASN A 230 2.18 -18.03 37.40
CA ASN A 230 1.34 -17.43 38.45
C ASN A 230 0.22 -16.56 37.88
N ARG A 231 0.46 -15.81 36.79
CA ARG A 231 -0.59 -14.99 36.14
C ARG A 231 -1.66 -15.86 35.48
N ILE A 232 -1.29 -16.97 34.84
CA ILE A 232 -2.26 -17.93 34.26
C ILE A 232 -3.06 -18.62 35.37
N LEU A 233 -2.40 -19.17 36.40
CA LEU A 233 -3.06 -19.90 37.49
C LEU A 233 -4.01 -19.02 38.31
N SER A 234 -3.65 -17.75 38.49
CA SER A 234 -4.54 -16.76 39.13
C SER A 234 -5.64 -16.23 38.21
N LYS A 235 -5.78 -16.77 36.99
CA LYS A 235 -6.74 -16.37 35.95
C LYS A 235 -6.69 -14.88 35.60
N LYS A 236 -5.54 -14.24 35.83
CA LYS A 236 -5.31 -12.82 35.47
C LYS A 236 -5.11 -12.65 33.96
N ILE A 237 -4.68 -13.72 33.28
CA ILE A 237 -4.50 -13.81 31.83
C ILE A 237 -4.99 -15.19 31.36
N SER A 238 -5.36 -15.29 30.08
CA SER A 238 -5.78 -16.53 29.42
C SER A 238 -4.64 -17.57 29.32
N ASP A 239 -5.04 -18.83 29.29
CA ASP A 239 -4.20 -20.00 28.97
C ASP A 239 -3.76 -20.05 27.49
N GLN A 240 -4.38 -19.28 26.60
CA GLN A 240 -3.97 -19.14 25.21
C GLN A 240 -2.67 -18.34 25.04
N ASN A 241 -2.20 -17.69 26.11
CA ASN A 241 -0.93 -16.99 26.09
C ASN A 241 0.25 -17.96 26.21
N TYR A 242 1.39 -17.56 25.67
CA TYR A 242 2.63 -18.32 25.76
C TYR A 242 3.86 -17.41 25.79
N ILE A 243 5.02 -18.02 26.01
CA ILE A 243 6.30 -17.34 26.09
C ILE A 243 7.14 -17.69 24.87
N VAL A 244 7.82 -16.68 24.32
CA VAL A 244 8.82 -16.86 23.25
C VAL A 244 10.14 -16.23 23.65
N TYR A 245 11.22 -16.67 23.01
CA TYR A 245 12.50 -15.97 23.06
C TYR A 245 13.07 -15.69 21.67
N GLN A 246 13.87 -14.63 21.60
CA GLN A 246 14.57 -14.14 20.42
C GLN A 246 16.01 -13.75 20.82
N PRO A 247 17.02 -13.93 19.95
CA PRO A 247 18.35 -13.36 20.21
C PRO A 247 18.26 -11.83 20.32
N MET A 248 19.08 -11.24 21.19
CA MET A 248 19.27 -9.78 21.17
C MET A 248 20.00 -9.40 19.89
N LEU A 249 19.45 -8.40 19.20
CA LEU A 249 19.99 -7.88 17.96
C LEU A 249 20.50 -6.47 18.22
N GLU A 250 21.77 -6.22 17.92
CA GLU A 250 22.36 -4.88 17.98
C GLU A 250 22.24 -4.23 16.60
N SER A 251 21.70 -3.01 16.56
CA SER A 251 21.66 -2.21 15.34
C SER A 251 21.66 -0.73 15.66
N ASN A 252 22.37 0.02 14.83
CA ASN A 252 22.44 1.48 14.92
C ASN A 252 21.33 2.17 14.11
N LEU A 253 20.52 1.39 13.39
CA LEU A 253 19.48 1.90 12.52
C LEU A 253 18.25 0.99 12.58
N GLU A 254 17.16 1.55 13.09
CA GLU A 254 15.85 0.94 13.10
C GLU A 254 14.92 1.68 12.16
N LEU A 255 14.16 0.93 11.36
CA LEU A 255 13.09 1.46 10.53
C LEU A 255 11.76 0.85 10.97
N ILE A 256 10.69 1.63 10.91
CA ILE A 256 9.33 1.09 11.03
C ILE A 256 8.84 0.81 9.61
N LEU A 257 8.35 -0.41 9.36
CA LEU A 257 7.61 -0.77 8.17
C LEU A 257 6.25 -1.30 8.59
N GLY A 258 5.20 -0.72 8.04
CA GLY A 258 3.85 -1.15 8.35
C GLY A 258 2.92 -1.09 7.15
N MET A 259 1.75 -1.66 7.34
CA MET A 259 0.62 -1.55 6.42
C MET A 259 -0.60 -1.06 7.18
N LYS A 260 -1.36 -0.17 6.56
CA LYS A 260 -2.65 0.31 7.08
C LYS A 260 -3.62 0.54 5.94
N ARG A 261 -4.90 0.64 6.28
CA ARG A 261 -5.92 1.14 5.35
C ARG A 261 -6.15 2.63 5.62
N ASP A 262 -5.73 3.44 4.67
CA ASP A 262 -6.09 4.85 4.62
C ASP A 262 -7.57 5.01 4.21
N ALA A 263 -8.23 6.04 4.75
CA ALA A 263 -9.65 6.29 4.50
C ALA A 263 -9.94 6.69 3.05
N VAL A 264 -8.99 7.39 2.41
CA VAL A 264 -9.13 7.91 1.04
C VAL A 264 -8.45 6.98 0.05
N PHE A 265 -7.20 6.62 0.34
CA PHE A 265 -6.35 5.89 -0.60
C PHE A 265 -6.47 4.36 -0.47
N GLY A 266 -7.11 3.88 0.59
CA GLY A 266 -7.22 2.45 0.87
C GLY A 266 -5.90 1.86 1.36
N PRO A 267 -5.56 0.62 0.99
CA PRO A 267 -4.36 -0.07 1.47
C PRO A 267 -3.06 0.67 1.09
N ILE A 268 -2.27 1.04 2.09
CA ILE A 268 -0.96 1.68 1.94
C ILE A 268 0.11 0.95 2.77
N ILE A 269 1.34 1.05 2.31
CA ILE A 269 2.53 0.75 3.10
C ILE A 269 3.07 2.05 3.71
N LEU A 270 3.59 1.96 4.93
CA LEU A 270 4.26 3.03 5.63
C LEU A 270 5.69 2.61 5.92
N LEU A 271 6.64 3.48 5.62
CA LEU A 271 8.03 3.33 6.02
C LEU A 271 8.45 4.58 6.80
N GLY A 272 9.29 4.42 7.83
CA GLY A 272 9.86 5.56 8.51
C GLY A 272 11.00 5.22 9.44
N LEU A 273 11.56 6.24 10.07
CA LEU A 273 12.51 6.07 11.17
C LEU A 273 11.84 5.32 12.32
N GLY A 274 12.50 4.28 12.82
CA GLY A 274 12.11 3.53 14.00
C GLY A 274 12.89 3.89 15.25
N GLY A 275 12.66 3.11 16.31
CA GLY A 275 13.32 3.28 17.60
C GLY A 275 12.88 4.53 18.36
N ILE A 276 13.68 4.89 19.37
CA ILE A 276 13.37 5.97 20.34
C ILE A 276 13.20 7.36 19.71
N TYR A 277 13.71 7.55 18.49
CA TYR A 277 13.68 8.84 17.80
C TYR A 277 12.49 8.98 16.83
N ALA A 278 11.70 7.92 16.64
CA ALA A 278 10.56 7.92 15.71
C ALA A 278 9.54 9.04 16.03
N GLU A 279 9.18 9.21 17.31
CA GLU A 279 8.19 10.21 17.74
C GLU A 279 8.69 11.65 17.61
N VAL A 280 10.01 11.86 17.71
CA VAL A 280 10.64 13.17 17.68
C VAL A 280 10.75 13.68 16.25
N TYR A 281 11.31 12.87 15.34
CA TYR A 281 11.56 13.31 13.96
C TYR A 281 10.34 13.15 13.06
N LYS A 282 9.44 12.20 13.39
CA LYS A 282 8.24 11.86 12.60
C LYS A 282 8.55 11.67 11.11
N ASP A 283 9.73 11.11 10.81
CA ASP A 283 10.22 10.90 9.46
C ASP A 283 9.56 9.64 8.88
N THR A 284 8.40 9.82 8.26
CA THR A 284 7.59 8.74 7.69
C THR A 284 7.13 9.10 6.30
N VAL A 285 7.01 8.08 5.46
CA VAL A 285 6.58 8.16 4.08
C VAL A 285 5.58 7.04 3.83
N MET A 286 4.60 7.29 2.97
CA MET A 286 3.55 6.34 2.65
C MET A 286 3.52 6.12 1.15
N GLU A 287 3.22 4.89 0.75
CA GLU A 287 3.05 4.54 -0.65
C GLU A 287 1.89 3.55 -0.80
N LEU A 288 1.26 3.52 -1.96
CA LEU A 288 0.21 2.56 -2.23
C LEU A 288 0.77 1.14 -2.16
N VAL A 289 -0.04 0.18 -1.69
CA VAL A 289 0.34 -1.25 -1.69
C VAL A 289 0.70 -1.76 -3.09
N SER A 290 0.31 -1.03 -4.14
CA SER A 290 0.72 -1.28 -5.51
C SER A 290 2.09 -0.71 -5.93
N ALA A 291 2.95 -0.35 -4.99
CA ALA A 291 4.27 0.21 -5.27
C ALA A 291 5.14 -0.71 -6.15
N SER A 292 5.69 -0.17 -7.22
CA SER A 292 6.81 -0.78 -7.94
C SER A 292 8.12 -0.60 -7.15
N ARG A 293 9.18 -1.28 -7.58
CA ARG A 293 10.52 -1.08 -6.98
C ARG A 293 11.00 0.36 -7.13
N ASP A 294 10.68 1.01 -8.23
CA ASP A 294 11.06 2.41 -8.45
C ASP A 294 10.26 3.35 -7.55
N ASP A 295 8.98 3.05 -7.30
CA ASP A 295 8.17 3.79 -6.32
C ASP A 295 8.76 3.63 -4.91
N ILE A 296 9.18 2.41 -4.54
CA ILE A 296 9.84 2.15 -3.25
C ILE A 296 11.20 2.87 -3.15
N LYS A 297 11.98 2.93 -4.24
CA LYS A 297 13.25 3.69 -4.27
C LYS A 297 12.99 5.18 -4.06
N LYS A 298 11.95 5.74 -4.69
CA LYS A 298 11.53 7.12 -4.49
C LYS A 298 11.07 7.36 -3.05
N MET A 299 10.24 6.46 -2.52
CA MET A 299 9.77 6.47 -1.14
C MET A 299 10.96 6.47 -0.16
N LEU A 300 12.00 5.67 -0.41
CA LEU A 300 13.22 5.69 0.42
C LEU A 300 13.95 7.03 0.31
N SER A 301 14.11 7.56 -0.89
CA SER A 301 14.84 8.81 -1.13
C SER A 301 14.18 10.06 -0.54
N SER A 302 12.87 10.01 -0.25
CA SER A 302 12.14 11.11 0.36
C SER A 302 12.21 11.15 1.89
N LEU A 303 12.76 10.11 2.53
CA LEU A 303 13.03 10.11 3.96
C LEU A 303 14.14 11.09 4.31
N LYS A 304 13.98 11.85 5.38
CA LYS A 304 15.03 12.75 5.91
C LYS A 304 16.27 11.96 6.33
N ILE A 305 16.09 10.74 6.81
CA ILE A 305 17.20 9.83 7.17
C ILE A 305 17.90 9.19 5.96
N TYR A 306 17.43 9.39 4.72
CA TYR A 306 18.01 8.73 3.54
C TYR A 306 19.54 8.91 3.38
N PRO A 307 20.14 10.07 3.69
CA PRO A 307 21.60 10.20 3.72
C PRO A 307 22.29 9.24 4.69
N ILE A 308 21.66 8.94 5.84
CA ILE A 308 22.15 7.94 6.80
C ILE A 308 22.04 6.53 6.21
N LEU A 309 20.93 6.24 5.52
CA LEU A 309 20.74 4.94 4.85
C LEU A 309 21.79 4.69 3.76
N THR A 310 22.20 5.73 3.04
CA THR A 310 23.18 5.65 1.95
C THR A 310 24.63 5.78 2.42
N GLY A 311 24.84 6.21 3.66
CA GLY A 311 26.14 6.30 4.33
C GLY A 311 26.57 7.75 4.56
N THR A 312 27.25 7.98 5.68
CA THR A 312 27.76 9.29 6.10
C THR A 312 29.25 9.20 6.42
N ARG A 313 29.86 10.29 6.86
CA ARG A 313 31.30 10.35 7.12
C ARG A 313 31.71 9.28 8.14
N GLY A 314 32.51 8.30 7.69
CA GLY A 314 33.02 7.21 8.53
C GLY A 314 32.05 6.05 8.75
N GLN A 315 30.83 6.08 8.21
CA GLN A 315 29.85 4.99 8.32
C GLN A 315 29.36 4.54 6.95
N LYS A 316 29.51 3.24 6.68
CA LYS A 316 28.99 2.63 5.44
C LYS A 316 27.46 2.59 5.49
N GLY A 317 26.81 2.97 4.39
CA GLY A 317 25.37 2.83 4.22
C GLY A 317 24.89 1.37 4.21
N ILE A 318 23.58 1.22 4.28
CA ILE A 318 22.91 -0.08 4.21
C ILE A 318 22.79 -0.56 2.76
N ASN A 319 22.45 -1.84 2.59
CA ASN A 319 22.14 -2.37 1.27
C ASN A 319 20.72 -1.93 0.83
N ILE A 320 20.64 -0.82 0.09
CA ILE A 320 19.38 -0.23 -0.38
C ILE A 320 18.58 -1.20 -1.25
N ASP A 321 19.21 -1.93 -2.18
CA ASP A 321 18.47 -2.84 -3.06
C ASP A 321 17.82 -3.99 -2.27
N LYS A 322 18.49 -4.51 -1.23
CA LYS A 322 17.88 -5.50 -0.32
C LYS A 322 16.73 -4.92 0.51
N LEU A 323 16.81 -3.65 0.90
CA LEU A 323 15.70 -2.96 1.56
C LEU A 323 14.51 -2.84 0.61
N VAL A 324 14.75 -2.43 -0.64
CA VAL A 324 13.74 -2.35 -1.69
C VAL A 324 13.06 -3.70 -1.91
N GLU A 325 13.81 -4.80 -2.03
CA GLU A 325 13.22 -6.14 -2.17
C GLU A 325 12.40 -6.55 -0.94
N THR A 326 12.86 -6.21 0.27
CA THR A 326 12.13 -6.52 1.50
C THR A 326 10.79 -5.79 1.56
N ILE A 327 10.78 -4.49 1.25
CA ILE A 327 9.55 -3.68 1.19
C ILE A 327 8.65 -4.14 0.04
N PHE A 328 9.21 -4.51 -1.11
CA PHE A 328 8.45 -5.01 -2.24
C PHE A 328 7.79 -6.36 -1.95
N ASN A 329 8.46 -7.25 -1.22
CA ASN A 329 7.85 -8.49 -0.76
C ASN A 329 6.78 -8.24 0.31
N PHE A 330 7.00 -7.25 1.19
CA PHE A 330 6.01 -6.84 2.18
C PHE A 330 4.75 -6.25 1.53
N SER A 331 4.88 -5.46 0.46
CA SER A 331 3.73 -4.92 -0.26
C SER A 331 2.88 -6.03 -0.91
N LYS A 332 3.48 -7.15 -1.32
CA LYS A 332 2.73 -8.33 -1.79
C LYS A 332 1.89 -8.95 -0.66
N ILE A 333 2.41 -9.03 0.57
CA ILE A 333 1.63 -9.48 1.73
C ILE A 333 0.45 -8.54 1.93
N ALA A 334 0.72 -7.23 2.02
CA ALA A 334 -0.30 -6.20 2.20
C ALA A 334 -1.39 -6.29 1.12
N ALA A 335 -1.00 -6.64 -0.11
CA ALA A 335 -1.92 -6.82 -1.22
C ALA A 335 -2.76 -8.11 -1.13
N ALA A 336 -2.18 -9.20 -0.60
CA ALA A 336 -2.88 -10.47 -0.38
C ALA A 336 -3.92 -10.37 0.75
N VAL A 337 -3.61 -9.60 1.80
CA VAL A 337 -4.46 -9.43 2.98
C VAL A 337 -5.40 -8.22 2.89
N ILE A 338 -5.53 -7.57 1.72
CA ILE A 338 -6.43 -6.41 1.52
C ILE A 338 -7.85 -6.61 2.09
N PRO A 339 -8.50 -7.78 1.92
CA PRO A 339 -9.83 -8.00 2.50
C PRO A 339 -9.84 -7.90 4.03
N LEU A 340 -8.74 -8.28 4.71
CA LEU A 340 -8.57 -8.24 6.16
C LEU A 340 -8.13 -6.87 6.69
N LEU A 341 -7.56 -6.00 5.84
CA LEU A 341 -7.08 -4.65 6.22
C LEU A 341 -8.18 -3.68 6.67
N LEU A 342 -9.46 -4.07 6.64
CA LEU A 342 -10.53 -3.30 7.29
C LEU A 342 -10.31 -3.15 8.81
N PHE A 343 -9.57 -4.08 9.44
CA PHE A 343 -9.43 -4.16 10.89
C PHE A 343 -7.98 -4.19 11.38
N LEU A 344 -7.00 -4.15 10.48
CA LEU A 344 -5.61 -4.50 10.79
C LEU A 344 -4.63 -3.38 10.39
N ASN A 345 -4.04 -2.74 11.39
CA ASN A 345 -2.81 -1.97 11.23
C ASN A 345 -1.67 -2.84 11.74
N ILE A 346 -0.70 -3.16 10.89
CA ILE A 346 0.45 -3.97 11.32
C ILE A 346 1.70 -3.12 11.16
N PHE A 347 2.46 -2.99 12.24
CA PHE A 347 3.76 -2.33 12.23
C PHE A 347 4.85 -3.29 12.71
N PHE A 348 5.95 -3.24 11.99
CA PHE A 348 7.13 -4.05 12.21
C PHE A 348 8.34 -3.14 12.38
N ILE A 349 9.30 -3.57 13.18
CA ILE A 349 10.64 -2.99 13.18
C ILE A 349 11.48 -3.79 12.20
N LEU A 350 12.04 -3.09 11.22
CA LEU A 350 13.12 -3.54 10.37
C LEU A 350 14.44 -3.16 11.03
N ILE A 351 15.20 -4.19 11.37
CA ILE A 351 16.53 -4.04 11.97
C ILE A 351 17.55 -4.40 10.90
N PHE A 352 18.49 -3.50 10.61
CA PHE A 352 19.57 -3.77 9.66
C PHE A 352 20.78 -4.40 10.38
N ILE A 353 21.18 -5.59 9.95
CA ILE A 353 22.30 -6.36 10.53
C ILE A 353 23.06 -7.06 9.42
N ASN A 354 24.38 -6.89 9.35
CA ASN A 354 25.29 -7.65 8.46
C ASN A 354 24.74 -7.86 7.03
N ASN A 355 24.27 -6.76 6.39
CA ASN A 355 23.70 -6.74 5.04
C ASN A 355 22.33 -7.43 4.84
N TYR A 356 21.54 -7.64 5.89
CA TYR A 356 20.16 -8.10 5.76
C TYR A 356 19.24 -7.36 6.73
N PHE A 357 17.95 -7.32 6.39
CA PHE A 357 16.92 -6.79 7.28
C PHE A 357 16.25 -7.95 8.00
N VAL A 358 16.04 -7.76 9.29
CA VAL A 358 15.33 -8.69 10.15
C VAL A 358 14.09 -7.97 10.66
N ILE A 359 12.93 -8.58 10.43
CA ILE A 359 11.67 -8.05 10.96
C ILE A 359 11.37 -8.64 12.34
N THR A 360 10.93 -7.78 13.25
CA THR A 360 10.24 -8.14 14.50
C THR A 360 8.94 -7.32 14.67
N LEU A 361 7.98 -7.85 15.41
CA LEU A 361 6.68 -7.20 15.64
C LEU A 361 6.76 -6.22 16.80
N ILE A 362 6.17 -5.04 16.61
CA ILE A 362 6.12 -3.97 17.61
C ILE A 362 5.12 -4.31 18.72
N SER A 363 4.07 -5.07 18.42
CA SER A 363 2.95 -5.32 19.32
C SER A 363 2.04 -6.34 18.66
#